data_AF-A0A7V4A1B5-F1
#
_entry.id   AF-A0A7V4A1B5-F1
#
_cell.length_a   1.000
_cell.length_b   1.000
_cell.length_c   1.000
_cell.angle_alpha   90.00
_cell.angle_beta   90.00
_cell.angle_gamma   90.00
#
_symmetry.space_group_name_H-M   'P 1'
#
loop_
_entity.id
_entity.type
_entity.pdbx_description
1 polymer ?
#
loop_
_entity_poly.entity_id
_entity_poly.type
_entity_poly.pdbx_seq_one_letter_code
_entity_poly.pdbx_strand_id
1 'polypeptide(L)'
;DPIPPYYAVKEVVIPWLKFPGVIPVLGPEMRSTGESMGIDEDPYLAYYKAELGAGQRLPLEGRVRFIQEGLSPKEARRLEGLRQAYLEAGFTLSEGEYDLLISPVPHPELRRAVEKGLPFITTLEGAWWSLKAILSARERDTEARSLQEWHGVLQGA
;
A
#
# COMPACT_ATOMS: atom_id res chain seq x y z
N ASP A 1 12.09 16.35 22.32
CA ASP A 1 12.24 16.10 20.87
C ASP A 1 11.33 17.03 20.08
N PRO A 2 11.81 17.65 19.00
CA PRO A 2 10.96 18.45 18.12
C PRO A 2 9.94 17.55 17.43
N ILE A 3 8.71 18.03 17.26
CA ILE A 3 7.67 17.34 16.50
C ILE A 3 7.69 17.93 15.09
N PRO A 4 8.05 17.16 14.05
CA PRO A 4 8.03 17.65 12.68
C PRO A 4 6.62 18.07 12.22
N PRO A 5 6.48 19.17 11.44
CA PRO A 5 5.21 19.57 10.85
C PRO A 5 4.89 18.77 9.57
N TYR A 6 5.43 17.56 9.46
CA TYR A 6 5.26 16.65 8.32
C TYR A 6 5.23 15.21 8.81
N TYR A 7 4.76 14.31 7.95
CA TYR A 7 4.73 12.88 8.18
C TYR A 7 5.92 12.20 7.53
N ALA A 8 6.53 11.26 8.26
CA ALA A 8 7.55 10.36 7.74
C ALA A 8 7.02 8.92 7.89
N VAL A 9 6.69 8.29 6.77
CA VAL A 9 6.13 6.93 6.72
C VAL A 9 7.23 5.97 6.29
N LYS A 10 7.42 4.91 7.08
CA LYS A 10 8.35 3.81 6.76
C LYS A 10 7.57 2.63 6.19
N GLU A 11 7.96 2.18 5.01
CA GLU A 11 7.48 0.92 4.40
C GLU A 11 8.64 -0.07 4.23
N VAL A 12 8.33 -1.36 4.03
CA VAL A 12 9.33 -2.44 4.00
C VAL A 12 9.46 -3.11 2.63
N VAL A 13 10.67 -3.58 2.33
CA VAL A 13 10.94 -4.42 1.16
C VAL A 13 11.05 -5.88 1.60
N ILE A 14 10.18 -6.73 1.07
CA ILE A 14 10.17 -8.17 1.36
C ILE A 14 10.60 -8.94 0.10
N PRO A 15 11.62 -9.82 0.19
CA PRO A 15 12.23 -10.47 -0.96
C PRO A 15 11.41 -11.69 -1.44
N TRP A 16 10.12 -11.53 -1.73
CA TRP A 16 9.22 -12.63 -2.10
C TRP A 16 9.68 -13.44 -3.32
N LEU A 17 10.40 -12.81 -4.25
CA LEU A 17 10.96 -13.48 -5.44
C LEU A 17 12.10 -14.45 -5.10
N LYS A 18 12.76 -14.29 -3.94
CA LYS A 18 13.83 -15.19 -3.48
C LYS A 18 13.27 -16.48 -2.86
N PHE A 19 11.97 -16.54 -2.59
CA PHE A 19 11.29 -17.67 -1.94
C PHE A 19 10.06 -18.14 -2.75
N PRO A 20 10.25 -18.82 -3.89
CA PRO A 20 9.15 -19.16 -4.81
C PRO A 20 8.09 -20.10 -4.19
N GLY A 21 8.44 -20.91 -3.21
CA GLY A 21 7.52 -21.85 -2.54
C GLY A 21 6.70 -21.25 -1.38
N VAL A 22 6.84 -19.95 -1.10
CA VAL A 22 6.17 -19.29 0.03
C VAL A 22 5.03 -18.41 -0.48
N ILE A 23 3.86 -18.51 0.15
CA ILE A 23 2.75 -17.58 -0.10
C ILE A 23 3.13 -16.18 0.42
N PRO A 24 3.11 -15.13 -0.42
CA PRO A 24 3.48 -13.76 -0.03
C PRO A 24 2.46 -13.12 0.92
N VAL A 25 2.49 -13.50 2.19
CA VAL A 25 1.59 -12.99 3.23
C VAL A 25 2.40 -12.58 4.46
N LEU A 26 1.97 -11.49 5.09
CA LEU A 26 2.52 -11.05 6.36
C LEU A 26 2.14 -12.00 7.49
N GLY A 27 3.01 -12.09 8.49
CA GLY A 27 2.79 -12.91 9.67
C GLY A 27 3.48 -12.29 10.89
N PRO A 28 3.49 -12.98 12.03
CA PRO A 28 4.11 -12.48 13.26
C PRO A 28 5.65 -12.43 13.18
N GLU A 29 6.25 -13.11 12.20
CA GLU A 29 7.69 -13.12 11.96
C GLU A 29 8.10 -12.03 10.96
N MET A 30 9.12 -11.25 11.30
CA MET A 30 9.71 -10.26 10.41
C MET A 30 10.53 -10.94 9.31
N ARG A 31 10.21 -10.64 8.04
CA ARG A 31 10.89 -11.19 6.86
C ARG A 31 11.41 -10.13 5.89
N SER A 32 11.29 -8.85 6.23
CA SER A 32 11.78 -7.76 5.40
C SER A 32 13.31 -7.72 5.39
N THR A 33 13.86 -7.22 4.29
CA THR A 33 15.32 -7.10 4.07
C THR A 33 15.77 -5.66 3.80
N GLY A 34 14.81 -4.76 3.59
CA GLY A 34 15.06 -3.34 3.39
C GLY A 34 13.84 -2.53 3.79
N GLU A 35 13.98 -1.22 3.69
CA GLU A 35 12.94 -0.25 4.01
C GLU A 35 13.04 0.98 3.11
N SER A 36 11.92 1.68 2.99
CA SER A 36 11.75 2.93 2.27
C SER A 36 11.10 3.94 3.21
N MET A 37 11.48 5.21 3.10
CA MET A 37 10.84 6.30 3.85
C MET A 37 10.23 7.31 2.86
N GLY A 38 8.93 7.51 2.95
CA GLY A 38 8.23 8.60 2.29
C GLY A 38 8.01 9.76 3.26
N ILE A 39 8.28 10.98 2.81
CA ILE A 39 8.09 12.20 3.61
C ILE A 39 7.17 13.14 2.84
N ASP A 40 6.12 13.62 3.52
CA ASP A 40 5.20 14.63 2.99
C ASP A 40 4.41 15.32 4.13
N GLU A 41 3.83 16.48 3.84
CA GLU A 41 2.90 17.17 4.75
C GLU A 41 1.54 16.45 4.81
N ASP A 42 1.15 15.72 3.75
CA ASP A 42 0.00 14.82 3.74
C ASP A 42 0.43 13.39 4.14
N PRO A 43 -0.14 12.79 5.20
CA PRO A 43 0.23 11.44 5.64
C PRO A 43 0.02 10.36 4.56
N TYR A 44 -0.97 10.55 3.68
CA TYR A 44 -1.30 9.59 2.64
C TYR A 44 -0.38 9.72 1.43
N LEU A 45 0.09 10.93 1.12
CA LEU A 45 1.11 11.12 0.10
C LEU A 45 2.49 10.64 0.59
N ALA A 46 2.79 10.83 1.88
CA ALA A 46 3.96 10.22 2.51
C ALA A 46 3.92 8.69 2.42
N TYR A 47 2.76 8.07 2.68
CA TYR A 47 2.55 6.64 2.49
C TYR A 47 2.73 6.21 1.03
N TYR A 48 2.14 6.93 0.07
CA TYR A 48 2.29 6.65 -1.37
C TYR A 48 3.75 6.68 -1.81
N LYS A 49 4.51 7.70 -1.37
CA LYS A 49 5.95 7.82 -1.62
C LYS A 49 6.75 6.65 -1.00
N ALA A 50 6.38 6.23 0.21
CA ALA A 50 7.02 5.09 0.87
C ALA A 50 6.82 3.78 0.09
N GLU A 51 5.59 3.51 -0.34
CA GLU A 51 5.21 2.37 -1.20
C GLU A 51 5.96 2.38 -2.54
N LEU A 52 6.01 3.53 -3.22
CA LEU A 52 6.78 3.70 -4.45
C LEU A 52 8.26 3.34 -4.26
N GLY A 53 8.88 3.81 -3.18
CA GLY A 53 10.26 3.49 -2.85
C GLY A 53 10.48 2.03 -2.43
N ALA A 54 9.44 1.35 -1.91
CA ALA A 54 9.44 -0.08 -1.63
C ALA A 54 9.20 -0.94 -2.89
N GLY A 55 8.99 -0.31 -4.05
CA GLY A 55 8.70 -0.98 -5.32
C GLY A 55 7.24 -1.35 -5.53
N GLN A 56 6.33 -0.91 -4.67
CA GLN A 56 4.88 -1.08 -4.81
C GLN A 56 4.29 0.13 -5.55
N ARG A 57 4.05 -0.05 -6.85
CA ARG A 57 3.43 0.99 -7.70
C ARG A 57 1.91 0.89 -7.61
N LEU A 58 1.33 1.48 -6.56
CA LEU A 58 -0.12 1.52 -6.39
C LEU A 58 -0.78 2.21 -7.59
N PRO A 59 -1.77 1.57 -8.26
CA PRO A 59 -2.39 2.13 -9.45
C PRO A 59 -3.24 3.34 -9.07
N LEU A 60 -3.23 4.38 -9.91
CA LEU A 60 -4.10 5.53 -9.73
C LEU A 60 -5.53 5.25 -10.20
N GLU A 61 -5.74 4.30 -11.10
CA GLU A 61 -7.06 3.90 -11.61
C GLU A 61 -7.01 2.47 -12.13
N GLY A 62 -8.16 1.90 -12.49
CA GLY A 62 -8.23 0.58 -13.12
C GLY A 62 -9.04 -0.44 -12.32
N ARG A 63 -8.51 -1.66 -12.21
CA ARG A 63 -9.21 -2.83 -11.67
C ARG A 63 -8.60 -3.28 -10.35
N VAL A 64 -9.45 -3.55 -9.37
CA VAL A 64 -9.05 -4.13 -8.08
C VAL A 64 -9.71 -5.48 -7.89
N ARG A 65 -8.91 -6.47 -7.49
CA ARG A 65 -9.39 -7.80 -7.13
C ARG A 65 -9.31 -7.98 -5.63
N PHE A 66 -10.38 -8.51 -5.03
CA PHE A 66 -10.47 -8.79 -3.60
C PHE A 66 -10.63 -10.29 -3.37
N ILE A 67 -9.82 -10.86 -2.49
CA ILE A 67 -9.96 -12.24 -2.01
C ILE A 67 -10.67 -12.20 -0.65
N GLN A 68 -11.72 -13.00 -0.50
CA GLN A 68 -12.59 -12.98 0.70
C GLN A 68 -12.79 -14.35 1.34
N GLU A 69 -12.39 -15.41 0.66
CA GLU A 69 -12.53 -16.79 1.10
C GLU A 69 -11.75 -17.02 2.40
N GLY A 70 -12.43 -17.47 3.45
CA GLY A 70 -11.81 -17.75 4.75
C GLY A 70 -11.80 -16.58 5.73
N LEU A 71 -12.40 -15.44 5.39
CA LEU A 71 -12.58 -14.32 6.33
C LEU A 71 -13.63 -14.61 7.40
N SER A 72 -13.40 -14.08 8.61
CA SER A 72 -14.45 -14.02 9.62
C SER A 72 -15.60 -13.09 9.18
N PRO A 73 -16.83 -13.24 9.72
CA PRO A 73 -17.94 -12.35 9.40
C PRO A 73 -17.63 -10.86 9.64
N LYS A 74 -16.81 -10.56 10.67
CA LYS A 74 -16.37 -9.19 10.97
C LYS A 74 -15.45 -8.65 9.89
N GLU A 75 -14.48 -9.45 9.44
CA GLU A 75 -13.53 -9.04 8.39
C GLU A 75 -14.21 -8.95 7.03
N ALA A 76 -15.11 -9.88 6.69
CA ALA A 76 -15.90 -9.83 5.47
C ALA A 76 -16.72 -8.53 5.39
N ARG A 77 -17.34 -8.11 6.50
CA ARG A 77 -18.06 -6.81 6.55
C ARG A 77 -17.13 -5.62 6.35
N ARG A 78 -15.92 -5.65 6.90
CA ARG A 78 -14.91 -4.59 6.70
C ARG A 78 -14.40 -4.56 5.25
N LEU A 79 -14.19 -5.73 4.65
CA LEU A 79 -13.79 -5.88 3.25
C LEU A 79 -14.89 -5.34 2.32
N GLU A 80 -16.16 -5.58 2.64
CA GLU A 80 -17.26 -5.02 1.86
C GLU A 80 -17.26 -3.48 1.89
N GLY A 81 -17.00 -2.87 3.05
CA GLY A 81 -16.80 -1.42 3.14
C GLY A 81 -15.65 -0.92 2.27
N LEU A 82 -14.55 -1.67 2.17
CA LEU A 82 -13.44 -1.36 1.25
C LEU A 82 -13.87 -1.48 -0.22
N ARG A 83 -14.57 -2.55 -0.60
CA ARG A 83 -15.04 -2.76 -1.98
C ARG A 83 -15.90 -1.59 -2.44
N GLN A 84 -16.82 -1.12 -1.60
CA GLN A 84 -17.65 0.06 -1.88
C GLN A 84 -16.82 1.33 -2.01
N ALA A 85 -15.87 1.57 -1.10
CA ALA A 85 -15.02 2.76 -1.17
C ALA A 85 -14.13 2.79 -2.44
N TYR A 86 -13.62 1.64 -2.90
CA TYR A 86 -12.88 1.55 -4.16
C TYR A 86 -13.78 1.81 -5.38
N LEU A 87 -15.02 1.31 -5.36
CA LEU A 87 -16.03 1.62 -6.41
C LEU A 87 -16.35 3.11 -6.45
N GLU A 88 -16.58 3.74 -5.30
CA GLU A 88 -16.83 5.19 -5.17
C GLU A 88 -15.62 6.02 -5.65
N ALA A 89 -14.41 5.50 -5.46
CA ALA A 89 -13.18 6.08 -5.99
C ALA A 89 -12.98 5.83 -7.50
N GLY A 90 -13.94 5.20 -8.20
CA GLY A 90 -13.90 4.99 -9.65
C GLY A 90 -13.09 3.78 -10.11
N PHE A 91 -12.70 2.87 -9.20
CA PHE A 91 -12.14 1.57 -9.60
C PHE A 91 -13.24 0.61 -10.04
N THR A 92 -12.86 -0.37 -10.84
CA THR A 92 -13.71 -1.50 -11.22
C THR A 92 -13.32 -2.74 -10.41
N LEU A 93 -14.31 -3.49 -9.94
CA LEU A 93 -14.05 -4.77 -9.27
C LEU A 93 -13.87 -5.87 -10.33
N SER A 94 -12.81 -6.67 -10.21
CA SER A 94 -12.49 -7.74 -11.17
C SER A 94 -12.20 -9.05 -10.46
N GLU A 95 -12.70 -10.15 -11.01
CA GLU A 95 -12.33 -11.52 -10.63
C GLU A 95 -11.24 -12.12 -11.55
N GLY A 96 -10.91 -11.41 -12.64
CA GLY A 96 -9.93 -11.82 -13.64
C GLY A 96 -8.63 -11.03 -13.53
N GLU A 97 -8.21 -10.40 -14.63
CA GLU A 97 -7.07 -9.48 -14.64
C GLU A 97 -7.34 -8.25 -13.76
N TYR A 98 -6.31 -7.79 -13.05
CA TYR A 98 -6.37 -6.70 -12.07
C TYR A 98 -5.08 -5.88 -12.09
N ASP A 99 -5.17 -4.66 -11.57
CA ASP A 99 -4.05 -3.73 -11.45
C ASP A 99 -3.60 -3.60 -9.97
N LEU A 100 -4.49 -3.96 -9.02
CA LEU A 100 -4.20 -4.12 -7.59
C LEU A 100 -4.92 -5.35 -7.03
N LEU A 101 -4.21 -6.14 -6.21
CA LEU A 101 -4.78 -7.26 -5.47
C LEU A 101 -4.91 -6.92 -3.97
N ILE A 102 -6.06 -7.17 -3.38
CA ILE A 102 -6.27 -7.09 -1.93
C ILE A 102 -6.66 -8.47 -1.41
N SER A 103 -5.81 -9.06 -0.59
CA SER A 103 -6.02 -10.41 -0.06
C SER A 103 -5.55 -10.49 1.39
N PRO A 104 -6.45 -10.25 2.37
CA PRO A 104 -6.14 -10.30 3.80
C PRO A 104 -5.89 -11.72 4.34
N VAL A 105 -5.91 -12.73 3.46
CA VAL A 105 -5.77 -14.15 3.77
C VAL A 105 -4.73 -14.78 2.84
N PRO A 106 -4.06 -15.87 3.24
CA PRO A 106 -3.18 -16.59 2.34
C PRO A 106 -3.95 -17.12 1.11
N HIS A 107 -3.50 -16.76 -0.09
CA HIS A 107 -4.13 -17.16 -1.34
C HIS A 107 -3.09 -17.31 -2.47
N PRO A 108 -3.22 -18.31 -3.38
CA PRO A 108 -2.28 -18.49 -4.49
C PRO A 108 -2.13 -17.28 -5.42
N GLU A 109 -3.16 -16.44 -5.51
CA GLU A 109 -3.11 -15.22 -6.32
C GLU A 109 -2.06 -14.21 -5.83
N LEU A 110 -1.71 -14.21 -4.54
CA LEU A 110 -0.63 -13.39 -4.00
C LEU A 110 0.72 -13.75 -4.65
N ARG A 111 0.95 -15.05 -4.91
CA ARG A 111 2.15 -15.49 -5.61
C ARG A 111 2.15 -14.98 -7.05
N ARG A 112 1.02 -15.12 -7.74
CA ARG A 112 0.84 -14.64 -9.12
C ARG A 112 1.04 -13.13 -9.24
N ALA A 113 0.54 -12.35 -8.27
CA ALA A 113 0.75 -10.91 -8.23
C ALA A 113 2.25 -10.56 -8.22
N VAL A 114 3.03 -11.21 -7.35
CA VAL A 114 4.49 -10.98 -7.32
C VAL A 114 5.17 -11.41 -8.62
N GLU A 115 4.80 -12.56 -9.19
CA GLU A 115 5.38 -13.05 -10.46
C GLU A 115 5.08 -12.11 -11.63
N LYS A 116 3.89 -11.50 -11.64
CA LYS A 116 3.48 -10.46 -12.61
C LYS A 116 4.03 -9.06 -12.28
N GLY A 117 4.68 -8.87 -11.13
CA GLY A 117 5.10 -7.54 -10.67
C GLY A 117 3.95 -6.58 -10.36
N LEU A 118 2.78 -7.11 -10.03
CA LEU A 118 1.60 -6.33 -9.65
C LEU A 118 1.59 -6.05 -8.15
N PRO A 119 1.19 -4.84 -7.73
CA PRO A 119 1.08 -4.51 -6.32
C PRO A 119 -0.03 -5.34 -5.65
N PHE A 120 0.19 -5.68 -4.39
CA PHE A 120 -0.80 -6.38 -3.59
C PHE A 120 -0.72 -6.00 -2.12
N ILE A 121 -1.84 -6.14 -1.42
CA ILE A 121 -1.97 -5.76 -0.02
C ILE A 121 -2.62 -6.89 0.76
N THR A 122 -2.03 -7.22 1.91
CA THR A 122 -2.44 -8.40 2.71
C THR A 122 -3.09 -8.06 4.03
N THR A 123 -3.47 -6.80 4.26
CA THR A 123 -4.18 -6.37 5.47
C THR A 123 -5.31 -5.43 5.09
N LEU A 124 -6.38 -5.41 5.90
CA LEU A 124 -7.50 -4.48 5.68
C LEU A 124 -7.09 -3.04 5.96
N GLU A 125 -6.23 -2.82 6.96
CA GLU A 125 -5.70 -1.51 7.31
C GLU A 125 -4.82 -0.95 6.19
N GLY A 126 -3.90 -1.74 5.64
CA GLY A 126 -3.11 -1.34 4.47
C GLY A 126 -3.99 -1.07 3.24
N ALA A 127 -5.08 -1.83 3.06
CA ALA A 127 -6.02 -1.61 1.96
C ALA A 127 -6.77 -0.27 2.07
N TRP A 128 -7.07 0.19 3.29
CA TRP A 128 -7.62 1.52 3.50
C TRP A 128 -6.59 2.63 3.29
N TRP A 129 -5.36 2.43 3.77
CA TRP A 129 -4.29 3.41 3.62
C TRP A 129 -3.88 3.58 2.16
N SER A 130 -3.75 2.49 1.41
CA SER A 130 -3.51 2.52 -0.03
C SER A 130 -4.60 3.26 -0.80
N LEU A 131 -5.88 3.06 -0.49
CA LEU A 131 -6.96 3.81 -1.15
C LEU A 131 -6.80 5.31 -0.93
N LYS A 132 -6.55 5.73 0.31
CA LYS A 132 -6.36 7.15 0.64
C LYS A 132 -5.08 7.72 0.01
N ALA A 133 -4.02 6.93 -0.04
CA ALA A 133 -2.76 7.27 -0.69
C ALA A 133 -2.95 7.45 -2.20
N ILE A 134 -3.69 6.55 -2.85
CA ILE A 134 -4.07 6.65 -4.26
C ILE A 134 -4.86 7.93 -4.50
N LEU A 135 -5.87 8.23 -3.68
CA LEU A 135 -6.68 9.44 -3.82
C LEU A 135 -5.83 10.72 -3.67
N SER A 136 -4.95 10.78 -2.68
CA SER A 136 -4.03 11.92 -2.50
C SER A 136 -3.08 12.07 -3.70
N ALA A 137 -2.53 10.96 -4.20
CA ALA A 137 -1.62 10.94 -5.36
C ALA A 137 -2.30 11.28 -6.70
N ARG A 138 -3.64 11.23 -6.79
CA ARG A 138 -4.38 11.73 -7.96
C ARG A 138 -4.46 13.26 -7.99
N GLU A 139 -4.44 13.90 -6.82
CA GLU A 139 -4.65 15.35 -6.68
C GLU A 139 -3.33 16.12 -6.57
N ARG A 140 -2.25 15.44 -6.16
CA ARG A 140 -0.96 16.06 -5.85
C ARG A 140 0.18 15.34 -6.53
N ASP A 141 1.20 16.09 -6.92
CA ASP A 141 2.42 15.50 -7.46
C ASP A 141 3.27 14.87 -6.35
N THR A 142 4.04 13.87 -6.72
CA THR A 142 4.99 13.14 -5.87
C THR A 142 6.38 13.78 -5.89
N GLU A 143 6.46 15.10 -6.02
CA GLU A 143 7.74 15.82 -6.11
C GLU A 143 8.66 15.50 -4.92
N ALA A 144 9.94 15.34 -5.25
CA ALA A 144 10.99 15.08 -4.29
C ALA A 144 11.49 16.40 -3.69
N ARG A 145 11.62 16.43 -2.36
CA ARG A 145 12.34 17.47 -1.62
C ARG A 145 13.55 16.83 -0.94
N SER A 146 14.65 17.56 -0.89
CA SER A 146 15.86 17.16 -0.19
C SER A 146 15.65 17.12 1.33
N LEU A 147 16.51 16.38 2.03
CA LEU A 147 16.48 16.33 3.49
C LEU A 147 16.81 17.70 4.12
N GLN A 148 17.62 18.51 3.44
CA GLN A 148 17.96 19.87 3.87
C GLN A 148 16.74 20.78 3.83
N GLU A 149 15.89 20.65 2.81
CA GLU A 149 14.62 21.40 2.73
C GLU A 149 13.67 20.98 3.85
N TRP A 150 13.48 19.67 4.07
CA TRP A 150 12.67 19.17 5.18
C TRP A 150 13.20 19.58 6.55
N HIS A 151 14.53 19.58 6.73
CA HIS A 151 15.14 20.05 7.96
C HIS A 151 15.01 21.57 8.15
N GLY A 152 15.08 22.35 7.07
CA GLY A 152 14.85 23.79 7.10
C GLY A 152 13.45 24.13 7.59
N VAL A 153 12.44 23.34 7.22
CA VAL A 153 11.06 23.48 7.73
C VAL A 153 11.00 23.32 9.26
N LEU A 154 11.81 22.43 9.86
CA LEU A 154 11.88 22.27 11.32
C LEU A 154 12.49 23.49 12.03
N GLN A 155 13.46 24.16 11.40
CA GLN A 155 14.16 25.29 11.99
C GLN A 155 13.36 26.59 11.89
N GLY A 156 12.40 26.68 10.96
CA GLY A 156 11.53 27.83 10.76
C GLY A 156 10.18 27.77 11.50
N ALA A 157 9.89 26.69 12.24
CA ALA A 157 8.65 26.45 12.97
C ALA A 157 8.78 26.75 14.48
#